data_AF-A0A1J0R8N9-F1
#
_entry.id   AF-A0A1J0R8N9-F1
#
_cell.length_a   1.000
_cell.length_b   1.000
_cell.length_c   1.000
_cell.angle_alpha   90.00
_cell.angle_beta   90.00
_cell.angle_gamma   90.00
#
_symmetry.space_group_name_H-M   'P 1'
#
loop_
_entity.id
_entity.type
_entity.pdbx_description
1 polymer ?
#
loop_
_entity_poly.entity_id
_entity_poly.type
_entity_poly.pdbx_seq_one_letter_code
_entity_poly.pdbx_strand_id
1 'polypeptide(L)'
;MSVADEKWKQMFDTHKTKQGWKSYKKEQGDKLGSVDWAATWPRWQNTRDATKDNNSDWHKANKPGFSQEQAAEIQDIVNRTTFAASKLYDALIQQPKADGKDIQTKIQELSKQAMCGTEEKYKYTDGKCKDITATDNSKTTTCAKTQNGVNLGLDIACLCTGTTADHCSSGAAAFTNGPGTMIADSIKTSTDACPKSDDSRPLHEAIQQDIGRAKALITSQNTGALHGLGKTAGSSCTAATDWCVDYTTYFSSTKTLYSIPWVSKLQGIANLQRKYEQELTKKLQPRLRSSSYATPPRWNILESGPSGR
;
A
#
# COMPACT_ATOMS: atom_id res chain seq x y z
N MET A 1 3.51 25.92 17.30
CA MET A 1 4.09 27.08 16.57
C MET A 1 3.25 28.34 16.77
N SER A 2 1.94 28.33 16.48
CA SER A 2 1.04 29.49 16.71
C SER A 2 1.03 30.00 18.17
N VAL A 3 1.11 29.10 19.15
CA VAL A 3 1.19 29.41 20.59
C VAL A 3 2.60 29.54 21.14
N ALA A 4 3.63 29.42 20.30
CA ALA A 4 5.01 29.59 20.78
C ALA A 4 5.26 31.07 21.12
N ASP A 5 6.23 31.32 21.99
CA ASP A 5 6.68 32.67 22.28
C ASP A 5 7.28 33.33 21.03
N GLU A 6 7.31 34.66 21.04
CA GLU A 6 7.71 35.43 19.88
C GLU A 6 9.19 35.24 19.53
N LYS A 7 10.06 35.03 20.52
CA LYS A 7 11.48 34.75 20.27
C LYS A 7 11.65 33.42 19.53
N TRP A 8 10.89 32.39 19.93
CA TRP A 8 10.87 31.09 19.24
C TRP A 8 10.32 31.19 17.82
N LYS A 9 9.27 31.98 17.58
CA LYS A 9 8.72 32.21 16.22
C LYS A 9 9.74 32.92 15.33
N GLN A 10 10.30 34.02 15.82
CA GLN A 10 11.27 34.84 15.09
C GLN A 10 12.54 34.07 14.75
N MET A 11 12.92 33.08 15.58
CA MET A 11 14.01 32.17 15.25
C MET A 11 13.85 31.59 13.84
N PHE A 12 12.64 31.20 13.41
CA PHE A 12 12.39 30.58 12.10
C PHE A 12 12.24 31.56 10.94
N ASP A 13 12.09 32.85 11.21
CA ASP A 13 11.90 33.87 10.17
C ASP A 13 13.23 34.44 9.65
N THR A 14 14.35 34.22 10.36
CA THR A 14 15.66 34.73 9.93
C THR A 14 16.19 34.04 8.68
N HIS A 15 17.00 34.77 7.90
CA HIS A 15 17.60 34.29 6.66
C HIS A 15 18.46 33.03 6.85
N LYS A 16 19.19 32.91 7.97
CA LYS A 16 20.07 31.76 8.24
C LYS A 16 19.31 30.54 8.74
N THR A 17 18.22 30.74 9.45
CA THR A 17 17.32 29.65 9.88
C THR A 17 16.63 28.99 8.69
N LYS A 18 16.29 29.76 7.65
CA LYS A 18 15.80 29.25 6.35
C LYS A 18 16.82 28.35 5.62
N GLN A 19 18.12 28.50 5.90
CA GLN A 19 19.18 27.64 5.38
C GLN A 19 19.35 26.32 6.15
N GLY A 20 18.42 26.01 7.07
CA GLY A 20 18.35 24.73 7.79
C GLY A 20 19.19 24.67 9.07
N TRP A 21 18.99 23.58 9.83
CA TRP A 21 19.54 23.39 11.18
C TRP A 21 21.05 23.58 11.28
N LYS A 22 21.82 23.04 10.32
CA LYS A 22 23.29 23.15 10.33
C LYS A 22 23.77 24.60 10.32
N SER A 23 23.11 25.44 9.53
CA SER A 23 23.43 26.87 9.40
C SER A 23 23.12 27.62 10.69
N TYR A 24 21.97 27.34 11.31
CA TYR A 24 21.58 27.92 12.59
C TYR A 24 22.49 27.47 13.75
N LYS A 25 22.81 26.17 13.84
CA LYS A 25 23.70 25.62 14.87
C LYS A 25 25.09 26.26 14.81
N LYS A 26 25.62 26.49 13.60
CA LYS A 26 26.90 27.18 13.38
C LYS A 26 26.88 28.62 13.90
N GLU A 27 25.76 29.32 13.77
CA GLU A 27 25.61 30.71 14.22
C GLU A 27 25.55 30.83 15.75
N GLN A 28 24.87 29.89 16.41
CA GLN A 28 24.74 29.91 17.87
C GLN A 28 26.01 29.42 18.59
N GLY A 29 26.88 28.66 17.90
CA GLY A 29 28.11 28.13 18.47
C GLY A 29 27.84 27.30 19.73
N ASP A 30 28.64 27.53 20.77
CA ASP A 30 28.59 26.76 22.02
C ASP A 30 27.31 26.99 22.84
N LYS A 31 26.51 28.03 22.53
CA LYS A 31 25.27 28.35 23.25
C LYS A 31 24.24 27.23 23.20
N LEU A 32 24.30 26.36 22.18
CA LEU A 32 23.38 25.22 22.02
C LEU A 32 23.89 23.93 22.67
N GLY A 33 25.14 23.88 23.14
CA GLY A 33 25.74 22.67 23.72
C GLY A 33 25.55 21.42 22.84
N SER A 34 25.09 20.33 23.46
CA SER A 34 24.88 19.02 22.80
C SER A 34 23.55 18.89 22.04
N VAL A 35 22.75 19.97 21.94
CA VAL A 35 21.45 19.91 21.29
C VAL A 35 21.58 19.56 19.80
N ASP A 36 20.74 18.63 19.33
CA ASP A 36 20.57 18.31 17.93
C ASP A 36 19.09 18.28 17.54
N TRP A 37 18.67 19.24 16.72
CA TRP A 37 17.32 19.34 16.19
C TRP A 37 17.21 18.98 14.71
N ALA A 38 18.24 18.36 14.12
CA ALA A 38 18.29 18.06 12.68
C ALA A 38 17.02 17.36 12.16
N ALA A 39 16.49 16.39 12.90
CA ALA A 39 15.31 15.63 12.50
C ALA A 39 14.00 16.43 12.59
N THR A 40 13.87 17.31 13.56
CA THR A 40 12.62 18.04 13.85
C THR A 40 12.55 19.40 13.16
N TRP A 41 13.71 19.95 12.80
CA TRP A 41 13.86 21.30 12.27
C TRP A 41 13.03 21.59 11.01
N PRO A 42 13.03 20.73 9.96
CA PRO A 42 12.22 20.98 8.76
C PRO A 42 10.73 21.07 9.08
N ARG A 43 10.25 20.27 10.04
CA ARG A 43 8.86 20.27 10.47
C ARG A 43 8.49 21.59 11.14
N TRP A 44 9.35 22.12 12.01
CA TRP A 44 9.12 23.42 12.65
C TRP A 44 9.13 24.57 11.64
N GLN A 45 10.03 24.55 10.67
CA GLN A 45 10.06 25.53 9.57
C GLN A 45 8.76 25.52 8.76
N ASN A 46 8.36 24.33 8.26
CA ASN A 46 7.12 24.19 7.50
C ASN A 46 5.90 24.63 8.30
N THR A 47 5.87 24.31 9.60
CA THR A 47 4.79 24.74 10.49
C THR A 47 4.81 26.25 10.69
N ARG A 48 5.98 26.91 10.82
CA ARG A 48 6.05 28.38 10.88
C ARG A 48 5.54 29.00 9.60
N ASP A 49 5.97 28.51 8.44
CA ASP A 49 5.53 29.04 7.15
C ASP A 49 4.02 28.91 6.96
N ALA A 50 3.43 27.79 7.37
CA ALA A 50 1.99 27.58 7.31
C ALA A 50 1.17 28.40 8.33
N THR A 51 1.78 28.85 9.43
CA THR A 51 1.06 29.48 10.56
C THR A 51 1.40 30.95 10.78
N LYS A 52 2.34 31.53 10.04
CA LYS A 52 2.76 32.93 10.19
C LYS A 52 1.80 33.94 9.55
N ASP A 53 1.03 33.52 8.55
CA ASP A 53 0.05 34.39 7.90
C ASP A 53 -1.31 34.28 8.61
N ASN A 54 -1.67 35.34 9.32
CA ASN A 54 -2.93 35.43 10.05
C ASN A 54 -4.16 35.52 9.12
N ASN A 55 -3.95 35.77 7.83
CA ASN A 55 -5.00 35.80 6.81
C ASN A 55 -5.12 34.49 6.01
N SER A 56 -4.27 33.50 6.29
CA SER A 56 -4.35 32.19 5.64
C SER A 56 -5.65 31.46 5.99
N ASP A 57 -6.12 30.61 5.08
CA ASP A 57 -7.31 29.77 5.33
C ASP A 57 -7.10 28.82 6.50
N TRP A 58 -5.85 28.38 6.72
CA TRP A 58 -5.49 27.64 7.92
C TRP A 58 -5.76 28.46 9.19
N HIS A 59 -5.30 29.72 9.25
CA HIS A 59 -5.52 30.57 10.42
C HIS A 59 -7.00 30.89 10.61
N LYS A 60 -7.77 31.10 9.54
CA LYS A 60 -9.23 31.30 9.62
C LYS A 60 -9.95 30.08 10.19
N ALA A 61 -9.54 28.87 9.80
CA ALA A 61 -10.10 27.61 10.27
C ALA A 61 -9.62 27.20 11.68
N ASN A 62 -8.46 27.70 12.11
CA ASN A 62 -7.81 27.33 13.37
C ASN A 62 -7.61 28.54 14.28
N LYS A 63 -8.54 29.51 14.27
CA LYS A 63 -8.46 30.68 15.15
C LYS A 63 -8.38 30.23 16.61
N PRO A 64 -7.36 30.66 17.36
CA PRO A 64 -7.27 30.38 18.78
C PRO A 64 -8.54 30.78 19.53
N GLY A 65 -9.18 29.84 20.21
CA GLY A 65 -10.34 30.10 21.08
C GLY A 65 -9.96 30.60 22.47
N PHE A 66 -8.74 31.11 22.66
CA PHE A 66 -8.17 31.48 23.97
C PHE A 66 -7.54 32.87 23.92
N SER A 67 -7.54 33.58 25.05
CA SER A 67 -6.92 34.91 25.17
C SER A 67 -5.40 34.82 25.24
N GLN A 68 -4.73 35.96 25.06
CA GLN A 68 -3.27 36.04 25.20
C GLN A 68 -2.80 35.76 26.64
N GLU A 69 -3.63 36.03 27.66
CA GLU A 69 -3.31 35.67 29.05
C GLU A 69 -3.37 34.15 29.28
N GLN A 70 -4.20 33.43 28.54
CA GLN A 70 -4.32 31.97 28.58
C GLN A 70 -3.24 31.26 27.75
N ALA A 71 -2.51 31.99 26.90
CA ALA A 71 -1.57 31.41 25.94
C ALA A 71 -0.43 30.62 26.62
N ALA A 72 0.05 31.05 27.79
CA ALA A 72 1.11 30.36 28.52
C ALA A 72 0.65 29.00 29.09
N GLU A 73 -0.57 28.93 29.63
CA GLU A 73 -1.17 27.69 30.13
C GLU A 73 -1.48 26.72 28.99
N ILE A 74 -2.03 27.23 27.89
CA ILE A 74 -2.26 26.46 26.67
C ILE A 74 -0.94 25.97 26.06
N GLN A 75 0.15 26.75 26.12
CA GLN A 75 1.46 26.35 25.64
C GLN A 75 2.01 25.14 26.43
N ASP A 76 1.84 25.12 27.75
CA ASP A 76 2.24 23.97 28.58
C ASP A 76 1.42 22.71 28.22
N ILE A 77 0.10 22.84 28.07
CA ILE A 77 -0.79 21.73 27.66
C ILE A 77 -0.42 21.21 26.26
N VAL A 78 -0.19 22.11 25.31
CA VAL A 78 0.24 21.77 23.94
C VAL A 78 1.60 21.09 23.95
N ASN A 79 2.56 21.54 24.75
CA ASN A 79 3.88 20.91 24.84
C ASN A 79 3.80 19.48 25.39
N ARG A 80 2.99 19.25 26.43
CA ARG A 80 2.78 17.92 27.04
C ARG A 80 2.13 16.94 26.07
N THR A 81 1.14 17.39 25.30
CA THR A 81 0.45 16.56 24.30
C THR A 81 1.28 16.35 23.03
N THR A 82 2.10 17.34 22.64
CA THR A 82 2.96 17.29 21.45
C THR A 82 4.06 16.24 21.57
N PHE A 83 4.58 15.97 22.77
CA PHE A 83 5.58 14.91 22.95
C PHE A 83 4.99 13.51 22.67
N ALA A 84 3.81 13.22 23.21
CA ALA A 84 3.09 11.97 22.96
C ALA A 84 2.67 11.85 21.49
N ALA A 85 2.13 12.93 20.92
CA ALA A 85 1.73 12.98 19.51
C ALA A 85 2.93 12.87 18.55
N SER A 86 4.10 13.40 18.91
CA SER A 86 5.31 13.29 18.08
C SER A 86 5.88 11.89 18.12
N LYS A 87 5.90 11.22 19.28
CA LYS A 87 6.29 9.80 19.35
C LYS A 87 5.32 8.89 18.58
N LEU A 88 4.02 9.18 18.65
CA LEU A 88 3.00 8.46 17.88
C LEU A 88 3.20 8.70 16.37
N TYR A 89 3.42 9.95 15.98
CA TYR A 89 3.73 10.34 14.60
C TYR A 89 4.99 9.64 14.09
N ASP A 90 6.08 9.66 14.85
CA ASP A 90 7.34 8.99 14.50
C ASP A 90 7.16 7.47 14.36
N ALA A 91 6.34 6.86 15.23
CA ALA A 91 5.98 5.45 15.13
C ALA A 91 5.14 5.15 13.87
N LEU A 92 4.22 6.06 13.51
CA LEU A 92 3.32 5.95 12.36
C LEU A 92 4.02 6.19 11.02
N ILE A 93 4.96 7.13 10.93
CA ILE A 93 5.71 7.40 9.68
C ILE A 93 6.73 6.31 9.35
N GLN A 94 7.15 5.52 10.35
CA GLN A 94 7.97 4.34 10.07
C GLN A 94 7.06 3.22 9.55
N GLN A 95 7.05 3.02 8.23
CA GLN A 95 6.28 1.93 7.62
C GLN A 95 6.75 0.57 8.20
N PRO A 96 5.83 -0.27 8.72
CA PRO A 96 6.16 -1.62 9.17
C PRO A 96 6.91 -2.41 8.08
N LYS A 97 7.98 -3.10 8.47
CA LYS A 97 8.82 -3.89 7.57
C LYS A 97 8.58 -5.39 7.74
N ALA A 98 8.69 -6.13 6.65
CA ALA A 98 8.80 -7.59 6.66
C ALA A 98 10.01 -8.00 5.80
N ASP A 99 10.87 -8.87 6.32
CA ASP A 99 12.13 -9.34 5.71
C ASP A 99 12.91 -8.21 5.01
N GLY A 100 13.20 -7.15 5.76
CA GLY A 100 14.02 -6.01 5.31
C GLY A 100 13.34 -5.00 4.38
N LYS A 101 12.19 -5.34 3.77
CA LYS A 101 11.41 -4.43 2.90
C LYS A 101 10.21 -3.85 3.64
N ASP A 102 9.75 -2.68 3.21
CA ASP A 102 8.44 -2.15 3.59
C ASP A 102 7.32 -3.15 3.19
N ILE A 103 6.37 -3.36 4.10
CA ILE A 103 5.27 -4.31 3.87
C ILE A 103 4.39 -3.87 2.69
N GLN A 104 4.13 -2.57 2.52
CA GLN A 104 3.30 -2.07 1.43
C GLN A 104 3.96 -2.36 0.06
N THR A 105 5.28 -2.17 -0.02
CA THR A 105 6.10 -2.52 -1.19
C THR A 105 6.00 -4.00 -1.53
N LYS A 106 6.05 -4.88 -0.52
CA LYS A 106 5.89 -6.33 -0.72
C LYS A 106 4.47 -6.71 -1.17
N ILE A 107 3.44 -6.06 -0.63
CA ILE A 107 2.07 -6.26 -1.08
C ILE A 107 1.95 -5.90 -2.56
N GLN A 108 2.45 -4.74 -2.98
CA GLN A 108 2.45 -4.34 -4.39
C GLN A 108 3.22 -5.30 -5.29
N GLU A 109 4.38 -5.78 -4.84
CA GLU A 109 5.19 -6.78 -5.55
C GLU A 109 4.40 -8.09 -5.74
N LEU A 110 3.80 -8.62 -4.68
CA LEU A 110 2.99 -9.83 -4.75
C LEU A 110 1.72 -9.65 -5.58
N SER A 111 1.08 -8.48 -5.55
CA SER A 111 -0.10 -8.19 -6.40
C SER A 111 0.26 -8.25 -7.88
N LYS A 112 1.39 -7.64 -8.27
CA LYS A 112 1.91 -7.70 -9.65
C LYS A 112 2.25 -9.13 -10.06
N GLN A 113 2.88 -9.90 -9.18
CA GLN A 113 3.21 -11.30 -9.44
C GLN A 113 1.99 -12.20 -9.51
N ALA A 114 0.95 -11.97 -8.70
CA ALA A 114 -0.29 -12.73 -8.77
C ALA A 114 -0.99 -12.47 -10.12
N MET A 115 -1.03 -11.20 -10.54
CA MET A 115 -1.73 -10.79 -11.75
C MET A 115 -0.99 -11.19 -13.04
N CYS A 116 0.32 -10.95 -13.08
CA CYS A 116 1.12 -11.04 -14.31
C CYS A 116 2.14 -12.19 -14.29
N GLY A 117 2.30 -12.87 -13.15
CA GLY A 117 3.31 -13.90 -12.98
C GLY A 117 4.71 -13.33 -12.76
N THR A 118 5.67 -14.24 -12.58
CA THR A 118 7.10 -13.93 -12.43
C THR A 118 7.90 -14.21 -13.70
N GLU A 119 7.33 -14.95 -14.65
CA GLU A 119 8.02 -15.37 -15.86
C GLU A 119 8.09 -14.25 -16.90
N GLU A 120 9.19 -14.23 -17.67
CA GLU A 120 9.50 -13.16 -18.63
C GLU A 120 8.38 -12.90 -19.65
N LYS A 121 7.59 -13.94 -19.96
CA LYS A 121 6.53 -13.89 -20.95
C LYS A 121 5.39 -12.94 -20.57
N TYR A 122 4.94 -12.98 -19.31
CA TYR A 122 3.76 -12.24 -18.85
C TYR A 122 4.06 -11.22 -17.74
N LYS A 123 5.28 -11.21 -17.18
CA LYS A 123 5.66 -10.37 -16.03
C LYS A 123 5.22 -8.91 -16.17
N TYR A 124 4.98 -8.28 -15.03
CA TYR A 124 4.70 -6.84 -14.98
C TYR A 124 5.92 -6.01 -15.40
N THR A 125 5.77 -5.18 -16.42
CA THR A 125 6.78 -4.21 -16.90
C THR A 125 6.10 -2.95 -17.39
N ASP A 126 6.73 -1.79 -17.23
CA ASP A 126 6.27 -0.53 -17.83
C ASP A 126 4.80 -0.16 -17.53
N GLY A 127 4.34 -0.50 -16.32
CA GLY A 127 2.99 -0.15 -15.85
C GLY A 127 1.90 -1.17 -16.17
N LYS A 128 2.20 -2.30 -16.82
CA LYS A 128 1.21 -3.33 -17.19
C LYS A 128 1.78 -4.75 -17.18
N CYS A 129 0.92 -5.77 -17.24
CA CYS A 129 1.38 -7.12 -17.58
C CYS A 129 1.86 -7.13 -19.03
N LYS A 130 2.90 -7.93 -19.34
CA LYS A 130 3.16 -8.29 -20.72
C LYS A 130 2.01 -9.17 -21.23
N ASP A 131 1.67 -9.00 -22.50
CA ASP A 131 0.45 -9.55 -23.07
C ASP A 131 0.72 -10.61 -24.14
N ILE A 132 -0.35 -11.29 -24.54
CA ILE A 132 -0.40 -12.17 -25.69
C ILE A 132 -0.15 -11.34 -26.95
N THR A 133 0.80 -11.78 -27.77
CA THR A 133 1.15 -11.12 -29.02
C THR A 133 0.55 -11.85 -30.21
N ALA A 134 0.45 -11.18 -31.36
CA ALA A 134 -0.06 -11.78 -32.59
C ALA A 134 0.74 -13.02 -33.08
N THR A 135 1.98 -13.20 -32.61
CA THR A 135 2.86 -14.31 -32.98
C THR A 135 2.83 -15.47 -31.98
N ASP A 136 2.23 -15.30 -30.81
CA ASP A 136 2.20 -16.28 -29.72
C ASP A 136 0.80 -16.33 -29.08
N ASN A 137 -0.19 -16.57 -29.93
CA ASN A 137 -1.61 -16.50 -29.60
C ASN A 137 -2.38 -17.80 -29.88
N SER A 138 -1.67 -18.90 -30.18
CA SER A 138 -2.32 -20.21 -30.25
C SER A 138 -2.88 -20.58 -28.87
N LYS A 139 -4.19 -20.79 -28.78
CA LYS A 139 -4.85 -21.16 -27.52
C LYS A 139 -4.29 -22.46 -26.94
N THR A 140 -3.95 -23.43 -27.79
CA THR A 140 -3.40 -24.72 -27.34
C THR A 140 -2.09 -24.56 -26.59
N THR A 141 -1.29 -23.56 -26.94
CA THR A 141 -0.01 -23.25 -26.29
C THR A 141 -0.21 -22.29 -25.12
N THR A 142 -0.98 -21.22 -25.33
CA THR A 142 -1.17 -20.13 -24.37
C THR A 142 -2.01 -20.55 -23.16
N CYS A 143 -3.02 -21.39 -23.37
CA CYS A 143 -3.88 -21.97 -22.32
C CYS A 143 -3.53 -23.43 -22.02
N ALA A 144 -2.30 -23.84 -22.34
CA ALA A 144 -1.80 -25.16 -22.03
C ALA A 144 -1.79 -25.37 -20.50
N LYS A 145 -1.92 -26.64 -20.10
CA LYS A 145 -1.92 -27.05 -18.68
C LYS A 145 -0.73 -26.52 -17.86
N THR A 146 0.42 -26.30 -18.49
CA THR A 146 1.63 -25.77 -17.84
C THR A 146 1.58 -24.26 -17.60
N GLN A 147 0.74 -23.53 -18.34
CA GLN A 147 0.56 -22.08 -18.22
C GLN A 147 -0.53 -21.72 -17.21
N ASN A 148 -1.54 -22.58 -17.08
CA ASN A 148 -2.65 -22.38 -16.17
C ASN A 148 -2.18 -22.27 -14.70
N GLY A 149 -2.71 -21.28 -13.98
CA GLY A 149 -2.38 -21.01 -12.58
C GLY A 149 -1.09 -20.23 -12.36
N VAL A 150 -0.26 -20.02 -13.38
CA VAL A 150 0.98 -19.23 -13.25
C VAL A 150 0.67 -17.76 -12.94
N ASN A 151 -0.36 -17.21 -13.58
CA ASN A 151 -0.83 -15.85 -13.33
C ASN A 151 -2.31 -15.68 -13.64
N LEU A 152 -2.96 -14.79 -12.88
CA LEU A 152 -4.41 -14.60 -12.94
C LEU A 152 -4.86 -13.91 -14.24
N GLY A 153 -4.07 -13.00 -14.80
CA GLY A 153 -4.41 -12.29 -16.03
C GLY A 153 -4.56 -13.24 -17.23
N LEU A 154 -3.63 -14.19 -17.37
CA LEU A 154 -3.68 -15.24 -18.37
C LEU A 154 -4.84 -16.22 -18.12
N ASP A 155 -5.04 -16.64 -16.86
CA ASP A 155 -6.16 -17.52 -16.50
C ASP A 155 -7.51 -16.88 -16.86
N ILE A 156 -7.68 -15.58 -16.63
CA ILE A 156 -8.88 -14.82 -17.05
C ILE A 156 -8.98 -14.83 -18.59
N ALA A 157 -7.91 -14.54 -19.32
CA ALA A 157 -7.94 -14.55 -20.78
C ALA A 157 -8.35 -15.92 -21.35
N CYS A 158 -7.83 -17.02 -20.78
CA CYS A 158 -8.17 -18.39 -21.14
C CYS A 158 -9.61 -18.77 -20.77
N LEU A 159 -10.10 -18.30 -19.63
CA LEU A 159 -11.49 -18.48 -19.19
C LEU A 159 -12.48 -17.73 -20.09
N CYS A 160 -12.07 -16.58 -20.62
CA CYS A 160 -12.97 -15.72 -21.39
C CYS A 160 -12.94 -16.02 -22.89
N THR A 161 -11.83 -16.56 -23.41
CA THR A 161 -11.69 -16.81 -24.84
C THR A 161 -12.38 -18.10 -25.28
N GLY A 162 -13.30 -17.99 -26.24
CA GLY A 162 -13.96 -19.12 -26.89
C GLY A 162 -14.42 -18.77 -28.32
N THR A 163 -15.12 -19.70 -28.98
CA THR A 163 -15.55 -19.53 -30.38
C THR A 163 -16.51 -18.36 -30.60
N THR A 164 -17.16 -17.89 -29.54
CA THR A 164 -18.04 -16.72 -29.52
C THR A 164 -17.54 -15.71 -28.50
N ALA A 165 -17.65 -14.42 -28.81
CA ALA A 165 -17.00 -13.31 -28.10
C ALA A 165 -17.47 -13.02 -26.66
N ASP A 166 -18.39 -13.82 -26.09
CA ASP A 166 -19.27 -13.39 -25.01
C ASP A 166 -19.23 -14.30 -23.76
N HIS A 167 -18.13 -14.99 -23.45
CA HIS A 167 -18.09 -15.88 -22.28
C HIS A 167 -17.86 -15.15 -20.94
N CYS A 168 -17.26 -13.96 -20.94
CA CYS A 168 -17.08 -13.14 -19.73
C CYS A 168 -17.66 -11.73 -19.86
N SER A 169 -17.42 -11.05 -20.99
CA SER A 169 -18.02 -9.77 -21.35
C SER A 169 -17.98 -9.61 -22.87
N SER A 170 -18.93 -8.88 -23.44
CA SER A 170 -19.08 -8.76 -24.90
C SER A 170 -17.86 -8.09 -25.53
N GLY A 171 -17.19 -8.78 -26.46
CA GLY A 171 -16.11 -8.23 -27.29
C GLY A 171 -14.69 -8.29 -26.70
N ALA A 172 -14.52 -8.60 -25.41
CA ALA A 172 -13.20 -8.68 -24.78
C ALA A 172 -12.44 -9.98 -25.10
N ALA A 173 -13.12 -10.99 -25.65
CA ALA A 173 -12.60 -12.35 -25.74
C ALA A 173 -13.03 -13.13 -27.00
N ALA A 174 -13.31 -12.42 -28.10
CA ALA A 174 -13.49 -13.08 -29.40
C ALA A 174 -12.19 -13.77 -29.85
N PHE A 175 -12.25 -14.66 -30.83
CA PHE A 175 -11.08 -14.99 -31.65
C PHE A 175 -11.00 -13.98 -32.80
N THR A 176 -9.81 -13.46 -33.15
CA THR A 176 -9.66 -12.55 -34.31
C THR A 176 -9.61 -13.30 -35.64
N ASN A 177 -9.03 -14.50 -35.68
CA ASN A 177 -8.53 -15.12 -36.93
C ASN A 177 -8.98 -16.59 -37.12
N GLY A 178 -10.16 -16.96 -36.60
CA GLY A 178 -10.69 -18.33 -36.68
C GLY A 178 -10.60 -19.11 -35.36
N PRO A 179 -11.16 -20.33 -35.30
CA PRO A 179 -11.23 -21.10 -34.07
C PRO A 179 -9.82 -21.46 -33.56
N GLY A 180 -9.49 -21.03 -32.34
CA GLY A 180 -8.28 -21.48 -31.63
C GLY A 180 -7.14 -20.46 -31.52
N THR A 181 -7.28 -19.25 -32.07
CA THR A 181 -6.24 -18.20 -31.99
C THR A 181 -6.74 -16.99 -31.19
N MET A 182 -6.15 -16.78 -30.01
CA MET A 182 -6.48 -15.68 -29.10
C MET A 182 -6.16 -14.30 -29.73
N ILE A 183 -6.86 -13.25 -29.30
CA ILE A 183 -6.59 -11.88 -29.76
C ILE A 183 -5.32 -11.38 -29.06
N ALA A 184 -4.53 -10.56 -29.76
CA ALA A 184 -3.45 -9.83 -29.09
C ALA A 184 -4.02 -8.93 -27.99
N ASP A 185 -3.26 -8.64 -26.94
CA ASP A 185 -3.73 -7.80 -25.83
C ASP A 185 -4.94 -8.37 -25.06
N SER A 186 -5.20 -9.68 -25.13
CA SER A 186 -6.35 -10.31 -24.45
C SER A 186 -6.28 -10.21 -22.92
N ILE A 187 -5.08 -10.24 -22.32
CA ILE A 187 -4.94 -10.06 -20.87
C ILE A 187 -5.38 -8.65 -20.49
N LYS A 188 -4.83 -7.63 -21.15
CA LYS A 188 -5.20 -6.23 -20.94
C LYS A 188 -6.69 -6.01 -21.16
N THR A 189 -7.22 -6.49 -22.29
CA THR A 189 -8.63 -6.26 -22.65
C THR A 189 -9.58 -6.86 -21.61
N SER A 190 -9.32 -8.09 -21.18
CA SER A 190 -10.13 -8.75 -20.15
C SER A 190 -10.02 -8.07 -18.79
N THR A 191 -8.84 -7.58 -18.45
CA THR A 191 -8.56 -6.99 -17.13
C THR A 191 -9.04 -5.55 -17.02
N ASP A 192 -9.00 -4.77 -18.11
CA ASP A 192 -9.62 -3.45 -18.20
C ASP A 192 -11.16 -3.53 -18.10
N ALA A 193 -11.75 -4.60 -18.63
CA ALA A 193 -13.18 -4.85 -18.56
C ALA A 193 -13.64 -5.32 -17.17
N CYS A 194 -12.72 -5.70 -16.27
CA CYS A 194 -13.08 -6.12 -14.92
C CYS A 194 -13.70 -4.94 -14.15
N PRO A 195 -14.90 -5.11 -13.57
CA PRO A 195 -15.49 -4.07 -12.75
C PRO A 195 -14.57 -3.79 -11.56
N LYS A 196 -14.43 -2.51 -11.22
CA LYS A 196 -13.75 -2.12 -9.99
C LYS A 196 -14.57 -2.62 -8.81
N SER A 197 -13.90 -3.27 -7.87
CA SER A 197 -14.52 -3.71 -6.63
C SER A 197 -14.92 -2.49 -5.79
N ASP A 198 -16.13 -2.51 -5.26
CA ASP A 198 -16.64 -1.59 -4.22
C ASP A 198 -16.53 -2.21 -2.81
N ASP A 199 -15.78 -3.31 -2.68
CA ASP A 199 -15.61 -4.02 -1.42
C ASP A 199 -14.91 -3.17 -0.35
N SER A 200 -15.67 -2.84 0.69
CA SER A 200 -15.20 -2.00 1.80
C SER A 200 -14.52 -2.79 2.92
N ARG A 201 -14.40 -4.11 2.80
CA ARG A 201 -13.80 -4.96 3.84
C ARG A 201 -12.28 -4.78 3.91
N PRO A 202 -11.66 -5.13 5.05
CA PRO A 202 -10.21 -5.22 5.13
C PRO A 202 -9.65 -6.12 4.02
N LEU A 203 -8.57 -5.68 3.36
CA LEU A 203 -7.99 -6.36 2.19
C LEU A 203 -7.70 -7.84 2.45
N HIS A 204 -7.29 -8.20 3.67
CA HIS A 204 -7.02 -9.60 4.01
C HIS A 204 -8.30 -10.45 4.03
N GLU A 205 -9.42 -9.93 4.50
CA GLU A 205 -10.72 -10.62 4.52
C GLU A 205 -11.30 -10.76 3.12
N ALA A 206 -11.21 -9.68 2.32
CA ALA A 206 -11.63 -9.68 0.93
C ALA A 206 -10.92 -10.79 0.13
N ILE A 207 -9.58 -10.84 0.24
CA ILE A 207 -8.77 -11.89 -0.41
C ILE A 207 -9.18 -13.30 0.04
N GLN A 208 -9.37 -13.53 1.34
CA GLN A 208 -9.76 -14.86 1.84
C GLN A 208 -11.13 -15.29 1.30
N GLN A 209 -12.10 -14.37 1.26
CA GLN A 209 -13.40 -14.66 0.69
C GLN A 209 -13.29 -14.98 -0.81
N ASP A 210 -12.50 -14.22 -1.56
CA ASP A 210 -12.37 -14.41 -3.01
C ASP A 210 -11.66 -15.72 -3.35
N ILE A 211 -10.62 -16.08 -2.58
CA ILE A 211 -10.01 -17.42 -2.66
C ILE A 211 -11.04 -18.50 -2.34
N GLY A 212 -11.88 -18.30 -1.32
CA GLY A 212 -12.96 -19.23 -0.97
C GLY A 212 -14.00 -19.40 -2.08
N ARG A 213 -14.38 -18.31 -2.75
CA ARG A 213 -15.29 -18.33 -3.91
C ARG A 213 -14.65 -19.04 -5.10
N ALA A 214 -13.40 -18.71 -5.42
CA ALA A 214 -12.65 -19.40 -6.47
C ALA A 214 -12.56 -20.91 -6.19
N LYS A 215 -12.29 -21.30 -4.94
CA LYS A 215 -12.29 -22.70 -4.51
C LYS A 215 -13.61 -23.42 -4.80
N ALA A 216 -14.74 -22.77 -4.50
CA ALA A 216 -16.05 -23.36 -4.70
C ALA A 216 -16.41 -23.52 -6.19
N LEU A 217 -15.86 -22.66 -7.05
CA LEU A 217 -16.07 -22.71 -8.51
C LEU A 217 -15.11 -23.65 -9.23
N ILE A 218 -13.91 -23.88 -8.67
CA ILE A 218 -12.97 -24.88 -9.18
C ILE A 218 -13.50 -26.26 -8.79
N THR A 219 -14.03 -26.97 -9.77
CA THR A 219 -14.69 -28.25 -9.56
C THR A 219 -13.96 -29.37 -10.28
N SER A 220 -14.20 -30.59 -9.80
CA SER A 220 -13.80 -31.80 -10.54
C SER A 220 -14.79 -31.99 -11.69
N GLN A 221 -14.30 -31.92 -12.93
CA GLN A 221 -15.10 -32.00 -14.16
C GLN A 221 -14.76 -33.29 -14.93
N ASN A 222 -15.64 -33.68 -15.86
CA ASN A 222 -15.43 -34.81 -16.78
C ASN A 222 -14.98 -36.09 -16.08
N THR A 223 -15.81 -36.57 -15.14
CA THR A 223 -15.56 -37.77 -14.32
C THR A 223 -14.26 -37.73 -13.52
N GLY A 224 -13.77 -36.53 -13.21
CA GLY A 224 -12.54 -36.32 -12.44
C GLY A 224 -11.25 -36.25 -13.27
N ALA A 225 -11.36 -36.20 -14.59
CA ALA A 225 -10.22 -36.01 -15.47
C ALA A 225 -9.57 -34.62 -15.31
N LEU A 226 -10.31 -33.64 -14.77
CA LEU A 226 -9.90 -32.24 -14.69
C LEU A 226 -10.36 -31.62 -13.36
N HIS A 227 -9.49 -30.87 -12.69
CA HIS A 227 -9.89 -29.85 -11.72
C HIS A 227 -9.87 -28.49 -12.41
N GLY A 228 -11.03 -27.96 -12.77
CA GLY A 228 -11.10 -26.79 -13.64
C GLY A 228 -12.11 -25.74 -13.23
N LEU A 229 -11.87 -24.53 -13.70
CA LEU A 229 -12.77 -23.39 -13.66
C LEU A 229 -13.28 -23.11 -15.08
N GLY A 230 -14.58 -22.88 -15.24
CA GLY A 230 -15.19 -22.68 -16.56
C GLY A 230 -15.71 -23.97 -17.18
N LYS A 231 -15.93 -23.98 -18.50
CA LYS A 231 -16.55 -25.11 -19.23
C LYS A 231 -15.59 -25.72 -20.26
N THR A 232 -15.53 -27.04 -20.27
CA THR A 232 -14.87 -27.84 -21.32
C THR A 232 -15.71 -29.06 -21.68
N ALA A 233 -15.62 -29.50 -22.93
CA ALA A 233 -16.22 -30.76 -23.39
C ALA A 233 -15.28 -31.97 -23.24
N GLY A 234 -14.00 -31.76 -22.89
CA GLY A 234 -12.96 -32.80 -22.86
C GLY A 234 -12.09 -32.80 -21.60
N SER A 235 -10.97 -33.51 -21.64
CA SER A 235 -10.04 -33.62 -20.51
C SER A 235 -9.00 -32.48 -20.44
N SER A 236 -9.18 -31.40 -21.21
CA SER A 236 -8.29 -30.24 -21.24
C SER A 236 -9.07 -28.94 -21.52
N CYS A 237 -8.38 -27.80 -21.43
CA CYS A 237 -8.92 -26.46 -21.73
C CYS A 237 -8.37 -25.85 -23.02
N THR A 238 -7.86 -26.70 -23.92
CA THR A 238 -7.11 -26.26 -25.10
C THR A 238 -7.94 -26.20 -26.36
N ALA A 239 -9.15 -26.78 -26.38
CA ALA A 239 -9.97 -26.74 -27.59
C ALA A 239 -10.52 -25.32 -27.81
N ALA A 240 -10.76 -24.98 -29.08
CA ALA A 240 -11.31 -23.68 -29.45
C ALA A 240 -12.67 -23.41 -28.77
N THR A 241 -13.47 -24.46 -28.58
CA THR A 241 -14.80 -24.42 -27.97
C THR A 241 -14.81 -24.40 -26.45
N ASP A 242 -13.68 -24.70 -25.81
CA ASP A 242 -13.59 -24.67 -24.34
C ASP A 242 -13.45 -23.23 -23.87
N TRP A 243 -13.84 -22.92 -22.65
CA TRP A 243 -13.57 -21.64 -22.01
C TRP A 243 -13.32 -21.95 -20.54
N CYS A 244 -12.11 -22.39 -20.24
CA CYS A 244 -11.76 -22.90 -18.93
C CYS A 244 -10.27 -22.80 -18.64
N VAL A 245 -9.93 -23.09 -17.39
CA VAL A 245 -8.57 -23.20 -16.89
C VAL A 245 -8.41 -24.54 -16.19
N ASP A 246 -7.37 -25.30 -16.56
CA ASP A 246 -7.02 -26.59 -15.97
C ASP A 246 -6.03 -26.42 -14.81
N TYR A 247 -6.48 -26.61 -13.58
CA TYR A 247 -5.66 -26.55 -12.37
C TYR A 247 -5.22 -27.93 -11.85
N THR A 248 -5.48 -29.02 -12.56
CA THR A 248 -5.24 -30.40 -12.10
C THR A 248 -3.81 -30.62 -11.57
N THR A 249 -2.80 -29.96 -12.15
CA THR A 249 -1.38 -30.06 -11.71
C THR A 249 -1.15 -29.60 -10.25
N TYR A 250 -2.09 -28.83 -9.69
CA TYR A 250 -2.05 -28.28 -8.33
C TYR A 250 -2.98 -29.03 -7.35
N PHE A 251 -3.63 -30.10 -7.79
CA PHE A 251 -4.44 -30.96 -6.91
C PHE A 251 -3.82 -32.35 -6.85
N SER A 252 -3.37 -32.74 -5.66
CA SER A 252 -2.86 -34.08 -5.36
C SER A 252 -3.01 -34.36 -3.87
N SER A 253 -2.51 -35.49 -3.38
CA SER A 253 -2.46 -35.77 -1.93
C SER A 253 -1.63 -34.74 -1.14
N THR A 254 -0.73 -34.01 -1.80
CA THR A 254 0.17 -33.02 -1.17
C THR A 254 -0.04 -31.59 -1.68
N LYS A 255 -0.88 -31.39 -2.70
CA LYS A 255 -1.15 -30.09 -3.29
C LYS A 255 -2.63 -29.74 -3.21
N THR A 256 -2.90 -28.47 -2.94
CA THR A 256 -4.26 -27.95 -2.79
C THR A 256 -4.41 -26.68 -3.64
N LEU A 257 -5.57 -26.03 -3.56
CA LEU A 257 -5.79 -24.70 -4.14
C LEU A 257 -4.65 -23.72 -3.85
N TYR A 258 -4.09 -23.73 -2.64
CA TYR A 258 -3.00 -22.84 -2.25
C TYR A 258 -1.66 -23.13 -2.94
N SER A 259 -1.55 -24.27 -3.62
CA SER A 259 -0.41 -24.62 -4.46
C SER A 259 -0.45 -23.95 -5.84
N ILE A 260 -1.58 -23.34 -6.23
CA ILE A 260 -1.67 -22.52 -7.45
C ILE A 260 -0.84 -21.24 -7.23
N PRO A 261 0.12 -20.90 -8.12
CA PRO A 261 1.02 -19.78 -7.93
C PRO A 261 0.34 -18.45 -7.61
N TRP A 262 -0.67 -18.02 -8.36
CA TRP A 262 -1.35 -16.75 -8.09
C TRP A 262 -2.13 -16.78 -6.76
N VAL A 263 -2.73 -17.91 -6.38
CA VAL A 263 -3.41 -18.07 -5.08
C VAL A 263 -2.42 -17.95 -3.93
N SER A 264 -1.26 -18.59 -4.05
CA SER A 264 -0.19 -18.50 -3.05
C SER A 264 0.28 -17.06 -2.83
N LYS A 265 0.37 -16.27 -3.92
CA LYS A 265 0.72 -14.84 -3.84
C LYS A 265 -0.37 -14.02 -3.15
N LEU A 266 -1.64 -14.24 -3.46
CA LEU A 266 -2.77 -13.60 -2.78
C LEU A 266 -2.79 -13.95 -1.28
N GLN A 267 -2.53 -15.21 -0.92
CA GLN A 267 -2.40 -15.62 0.48
C GLN A 267 -1.25 -14.87 1.19
N GLY A 268 -0.12 -14.69 0.50
CA GLY A 268 0.99 -13.87 0.98
C GLY A 268 0.60 -12.43 1.25
N ILE A 269 -0.20 -11.81 0.37
CA ILE A 269 -0.74 -10.45 0.56
C ILE A 269 -1.62 -10.39 1.81
N ALA A 270 -2.57 -11.32 1.96
CA ALA A 270 -3.45 -11.36 3.13
C ALA A 270 -2.66 -11.51 4.45
N ASN A 271 -1.59 -12.31 4.45
CA ASN A 271 -0.71 -12.45 5.60
C ASN A 271 0.06 -11.16 5.92
N LEU A 272 0.59 -10.49 4.89
CA LEU A 272 1.31 -9.22 5.04
C LEU A 272 0.40 -8.10 5.53
N GLN A 273 -0.83 -8.03 5.03
CA GLN A 273 -1.81 -7.05 5.47
C GLN A 273 -2.17 -7.24 6.95
N ARG A 274 -2.43 -8.47 7.39
CA ARG A 274 -2.66 -8.76 8.82
C ARG A 274 -1.46 -8.36 9.67
N LYS A 275 -0.25 -8.65 9.21
CA LYS A 275 0.98 -8.25 9.90
C LYS A 275 1.10 -6.72 9.97
N TYR A 276 0.79 -6.01 8.90
CA TYR A 276 0.78 -4.55 8.87
C TYR A 276 -0.17 -3.96 9.93
N GLU A 277 -1.42 -4.45 9.96
CA GLU A 277 -2.44 -4.03 10.93
C GLU A 277 -2.03 -4.34 12.39
N GLN A 278 -1.42 -5.49 12.63
CA GLN A 278 -0.87 -5.85 13.95
C GLN A 278 0.27 -4.91 14.37
N GLU A 279 1.20 -4.60 13.47
CA GLU A 279 2.30 -3.68 13.77
C GLU A 279 1.80 -2.25 14.00
N LEU A 280 0.79 -1.79 13.25
CA LEU A 280 0.12 -0.52 13.53
C LEU A 280 -0.53 -0.54 14.91
N THR A 281 -1.27 -1.60 15.25
CA THR A 281 -1.94 -1.71 16.56
C THR A 281 -0.94 -1.69 17.70
N LYS A 282 0.18 -2.42 17.60
CA LYS A 282 1.27 -2.39 18.59
C LYS A 282 1.85 -0.99 18.80
N LYS A 283 1.99 -0.23 17.70
CA LYS A 283 2.50 1.15 17.74
C LYS A 283 1.48 2.15 18.29
N LEU A 284 0.20 1.91 18.02
CA LEU A 284 -0.93 2.74 18.41
C LEU A 284 -1.48 2.44 19.81
N GLN A 285 -1.00 1.39 20.47
CA GLN A 285 -1.23 1.14 21.90
C GLN A 285 -0.16 1.86 22.73
N PRO A 286 -0.31 3.14 23.10
CA PRO A 286 0.49 3.65 24.20
C PRO A 286 0.13 2.86 25.45
N ARG A 287 1.16 2.71 26.29
CA ARG A 287 1.12 2.35 27.70
C ARG A 287 0.07 3.19 28.45
N LEU A 288 -1.21 2.87 28.30
CA LEU A 288 -2.31 3.38 29.14
C LEU A 288 -2.13 3.00 30.63
N ARG A 289 -1.05 2.30 30.98
CA ARG A 289 -0.66 1.94 32.35
C ARG A 289 0.52 2.72 32.93
N SER A 290 1.14 3.68 32.23
CA SER A 290 2.30 4.41 32.78
C SER A 290 2.13 5.93 32.89
N SER A 291 0.89 6.46 32.86
CA SER A 291 0.63 7.88 33.18
C SER A 291 0.48 8.11 34.69
N SER A 292 1.43 7.59 35.46
CA SER A 292 1.69 8.07 36.81
C SER A 292 3.18 8.42 36.87
N TYR A 293 3.46 9.70 37.09
CA TYR A 293 4.80 10.25 37.37
C TYR A 293 5.76 10.39 36.17
N ALA A 294 5.52 11.39 35.33
CA ALA A 294 6.62 12.07 34.66
C ALA A 294 6.39 13.59 34.77
N THR A 295 6.93 14.17 35.84
CA THR A 295 6.99 15.61 36.02
C THR A 295 7.83 16.21 34.89
N PRO A 296 7.32 17.17 34.09
CA PRO A 296 8.09 17.79 33.03
C PRO A 296 9.28 18.60 33.60
N PRO A 297 10.41 18.71 32.87
CA PRO A 297 11.50 19.59 33.26
C PRO A 297 11.01 21.05 33.32
N ARG A 298 11.25 21.73 34.44
CA ARG A 298 11.07 23.18 34.53
C ARG A 298 12.08 23.86 33.61
N TRP A 299 11.60 24.58 32.60
CA TRP A 299 12.41 25.45 31.76
C TRP A 299 12.76 26.73 32.53
N ASN A 300 13.89 26.72 33.24
CA ASN A 300 14.47 27.96 33.76
C ASN A 300 15.15 28.68 32.60
N ILE A 301 14.50 29.71 32.07
CA ILE A 301 15.10 30.67 31.14
C ILE A 301 16.10 31.49 31.96
N LEU A 302 17.36 31.48 31.54
CA LEU A 302 18.42 32.34 32.06
C LEU A 302 18.03 33.81 31.82
N GLU A 303 17.56 34.48 32.86
CA GLU A 303 17.53 35.94 32.94
C GLU A 303 18.96 36.44 33.17
N SER A 304 19.65 36.84 32.10
CA SER A 304 20.80 37.74 32.20
C SER A 304 20.29 39.17 32.01
N GLY A 305 19.99 39.84 33.13
CA GLY A 305 19.73 41.29 33.15
C GLY A 305 21.01 42.11 32.89
N PRO A 306 20.89 43.36 32.45
CA PRO A 306 22.04 44.20 32.14
C PRO A 306 22.64 44.79 33.43
N SER A 307 23.91 44.51 33.72
CA SER A 307 24.66 45.22 34.75
C SER A 307 25.18 46.53 34.16
N GLY A 308 24.45 47.61 34.39
CA GLY A 308 25.00 48.96 34.35
C GLY A 308 25.53 49.36 35.73
N ARG A 309 26.84 49.60 35.81
CA ARG A 309 27.49 50.71 36.53
C ARG A 309 28.95 50.79 36.09
#